data_AF-A0A7W8EAW0-F1
#
_entry.id   AF-A0A7W8EAW0-F1
#
_cell.length_a   1.000
_cell.length_b   1.000
_cell.length_c   1.000
_cell.angle_alpha   90.00
_cell.angle_beta   90.00
_cell.angle_gamma   90.00
#
_symmetry.space_group_name_H-M   'P 1'
#
loop_
_entity.id
_entity.type
_entity.pdbx_description
1 polymer ?
#
loop_
_entity_poly.entity_id
_entity_poly.type
_entity_poly.pdbx_seq_one_letter_code
_entity_poly.pdbx_strand_id
1 'polypeptide(L)' 'MPDEPKISLELTMRALLLISLKGLDVDAQVETLLRAGFSNVDVADLTGMTANAVGLRKLKLKKKGTK' A
#
# COMPACT_ATOMS: atom_id res chain seq x y z
N MET A 1 5.83 -28.37 23.86
CA MET A 1 4.70 -28.03 22.96
C MET A 1 5.29 -27.11 21.89
N PRO A 2 5.02 -27.33 20.59
CA PRO A 2 5.52 -26.41 19.58
C PRO A 2 4.80 -25.07 19.77
N ASP A 3 5.56 -23.98 19.89
CA ASP A 3 5.03 -22.64 20.00
C ASP A 3 4.06 -22.38 18.83
N GLU A 4 2.77 -22.20 19.15
CA GLU A 4 1.82 -21.71 18.16
C GLU A 4 2.36 -20.39 17.61
N PRO A 5 2.37 -20.20 16.27
CA PRO A 5 2.80 -18.95 15.70
C PRO A 5 1.88 -17.85 16.23
N LYS A 6 2.40 -17.02 17.15
CA LYS A 6 1.71 -15.81 17.60
C LYS A 6 1.57 -14.89 16.40
N ILE A 7 0.45 -14.99 15.70
CA ILE A 7 0.13 -14.08 14.61
C ILE A 7 0.04 -12.68 15.23
N SER A 8 1.02 -11.84 14.92
CA SER A 8 1.02 -10.45 15.36
C SER A 8 -0.21 -9.76 14.78
N LEU A 9 -0.92 -8.99 15.61
CA LEU A 9 -2.04 -8.14 15.17
C LEU A 9 -1.62 -7.26 13.99
N GLU A 10 -0.39 -6.75 14.01
CA GLU A 10 0.17 -5.95 12.92
C GLU A 10 0.23 -6.74 11.60
N LEU A 11 0.66 -8.01 11.66
CA LEU A 11 0.74 -8.88 10.48
C LEU A 11 -0.66 -9.18 9.93
N THR A 12 -1.63 -9.44 10.81
CA THR A 12 -3.04 -9.63 10.43
C THR A 12 -3.61 -8.40 9.75
N MET A 13 -3.37 -7.21 10.31
CA MET A 13 -3.85 -5.95 9.74
C MET A 13 -3.22 -5.65 8.37
N ARG A 14 -1.91 -5.89 8.21
CA ARG A 14 -1.21 -5.77 6.91
C ARG A 14 -1.79 -6.74 5.88
N ALA A 15 -2.08 -7.99 6.25
CA ALA A 15 -2.68 -8.96 5.35
C ALA A 15 -4.11 -8.55 4.92
N LEU A 16 -4.94 -8.07 5.86
CA LEU A 16 -6.29 -7.57 5.57
C LEU A 16 -6.26 -6.36 4.62
N LEU A 17 -5.31 -5.44 4.82
CA LEU A 17 -5.09 -4.32 3.92
C LEU A 17 -4.77 -4.81 2.51
N LEU A 18 -3.81 -5.72 2.36
CA LEU A 18 -3.42 -6.27 1.05
C LEU A 18 -4.57 -7.00 0.32
N ILE A 19 -5.38 -7.77 1.06
CA ILE A 19 -6.58 -8.41 0.49
C ILE A 19 -7.57 -7.37 -0.03
N SER A 20 -7.80 -6.30 0.75
CA SER A 20 -8.71 -5.21 0.38
C SER A 20 -8.23 -4.44 -0.84
N LEU A 21 -6.91 -4.33 -1.04
CA LEU A 21 -6.31 -3.66 -2.19
C LEU A 21 -6.42 -4.46 -3.49
N LYS A 22 -6.53 -5.79 -3.44
CA LYS A 22 -6.51 -6.67 -4.62
C LYS A 22 -7.60 -6.35 -5.66
N GLY A 23 -8.75 -5.82 -5.22
CA GLY A 23 -9.87 -5.45 -6.09
C GLY A 23 -9.76 -4.06 -6.73
N LEU A 24 -8.77 -3.25 -6.33
CA LEU A 24 -8.59 -1.89 -6.82
C LEU A 24 -7.66 -1.83 -8.03
N ASP A 25 -7.84 -0.84 -8.89
CA ASP A 25 -6.84 -0.51 -9.89
C ASP A 25 -5.55 0.01 -9.22
N VAL A 26 -4.43 -0.05 -9.94
CA VAL A 26 -3.11 0.26 -9.36
C VAL A 26 -3.01 1.71 -8.86
N ASP A 27 -3.71 2.68 -9.47
CA ASP A 27 -3.71 4.07 -8.97
C ASP A 27 -4.46 4.15 -7.64
N ALA A 28 -5.60 3.48 -7.51
CA ALA A 28 -6.38 3.41 -6.28
C ALA A 28 -5.65 2.62 -5.17
N GLN A 29 -4.88 1.58 -5.52
CA GLN A 29 -4.03 0.87 -4.56
C GLN A 29 -2.94 1.77 -3.99
N VAL A 30 -2.21 2.46 -4.87
CA VAL A 30 -1.14 3.40 -4.50
C VAL A 30 -1.69 4.55 -3.67
N GLU A 31 -2.84 5.10 -4.03
CA GLU A 31 -3.49 6.17 -3.27
C GLU A 31 -3.86 5.73 -1.86
N THR A 32 -4.48 4.55 -1.72
CA THR A 32 -4.89 3.99 -0.42
C THR A 32 -3.69 3.79 0.49
N LEU A 33 -2.60 3.22 -0.02
CA LEU A 33 -1.38 2.98 0.75
C LEU A 33 -0.71 4.30 1.16
N LEU A 34 -0.63 5.28 0.27
CA LEU A 34 -0.07 6.61 0.60
C LEU A 34 -0.91 7.34 1.66
N ARG A 35 -2.24 7.24 1.61
CA ARG A 35 -3.15 7.80 2.62
C ARG A 35 -3.02 7.10 3.97
N ALA A 36 -2.71 5.81 3.98
CA ALA A 36 -2.42 5.04 5.19
C ALA A 36 -1.04 5.35 5.80
N GLY A 37 -0.26 6.27 5.20
CA GLY A 37 1.00 6.77 5.75
C GLY A 37 2.24 5.99 5.33
N PHE A 38 2.11 5.01 4.42
CA PHE A 38 3.25 4.28 3.89
C PHE A 38 4.18 5.19 3.08
N SER A 39 5.49 4.97 3.18
CA SER A 39 6.47 5.71 2.38
C SER A 39 6.42 5.26 0.92
N ASN A 40 6.98 6.06 0.02
CA ASN A 40 7.05 5.68 -1.40
C ASN A 40 7.84 4.36 -1.61
N VAL A 41 8.77 4.05 -0.71
CA VAL A 41 9.58 2.82 -0.76
C VAL A 41 8.72 1.63 -0.34
N ASP A 42 7.99 1.73 0.77
CA ASP A 42 7.12 0.64 1.23
C ASP A 42 6.01 0.35 0.19
N VAL A 43 5.44 1.39 -0.42
CA VAL A 43 4.44 1.22 -1.48
C VAL A 43 5.06 0.54 -2.70
N ALA A 44 6.30 0.87 -3.06
CA ALA A 44 6.99 0.24 -4.18
C ALA A 44 7.16 -1.27 -3.93
N ASP A 45 7.57 -1.65 -2.73
CA ASP A 45 7.74 -3.05 -2.33
C ASP A 45 6.40 -3.81 -2.32
N LEU A 46 5.33 -3.19 -1.83
CA LEU A 46 4.01 -3.82 -1.75
C LEU A 46 3.30 -3.95 -3.11
N THR A 47 3.63 -3.09 -4.07
CA THR A 47 2.97 -3.03 -5.40
C THR A 47 3.83 -3.59 -6.54
N GLY A 48 5.08 -3.99 -6.26
CA GLY A 48 6.05 -4.43 -7.27
C GLY A 48 6.51 -3.30 -8.21
N MET A 49 6.35 -2.05 -7.79
CA MET A 49 6.72 -0.86 -8.56
C MET A 49 8.11 -0.35 -8.16
N THR A 50 8.64 0.64 -8.89
CA THR A 50 9.79 1.42 -8.41
C THR A 50 9.32 2.61 -7.58
N ALA A 51 10.11 3.04 -6.60
CA ALA A 51 9.80 4.23 -5.79
C ALA A 51 9.60 5.50 -6.65
N ASN A 52 10.31 5.61 -7.78
CA ASN A 52 10.11 6.70 -8.74
C ASN A 52 8.73 6.63 -9.42
N ALA A 53 8.29 5.44 -9.84
CA ALA A 53 6.97 5.27 -10.44
C ALA A 53 5.85 5.59 -9.44
N VAL A 54 6.01 5.23 -8.15
CA VAL A 54 5.11 5.64 -7.06
C VAL A 54 5.10 7.17 -6.91
N GLY A 55 6.27 7.82 -6.94
CA GLY A 55 6.39 9.28 -6.87
C GLY A 55 5.67 10.01 -8.01
N LEU A 56 5.81 9.53 -9.25
CA LEU A 56 5.09 10.08 -10.40
C LEU A 56 3.57 9.91 -10.28
N ARG A 57 3.10 8.75 -9.79
CA ARG A 57 1.67 8.53 -9.52
C ARG A 57 1.15 9.44 -8.41
N LYS A 58 1.90 9.60 -7.31
CA LYS A 58 1.57 10.54 -6.22
C LYS A 58 1.38 11.97 -6.74
N LEU A 59 2.25 12.43 -7.65
CA LEU A 59 2.11 13.75 -8.29
C LEU A 59 0.87 13.83 -9.19
N LYS A 60 0.57 12.79 -9.96
CA LYS A 60 -0.66 12.73 -10.79
C LYS A 60 -1.94 12.74 -9.95
N LEU A 61 -1.96 12.00 -8.84
CA LEU A 61 -3.09 11.94 -7.91
C LEU A 61 -3.32 13.31 -7.25
N LYS A 62 -2.26 14.00 -6.80
CA LYS A 62 -2.37 15.38 -6.29
C LYS A 62 -3.01 16.32 -7.30
N LYS A 63 -2.58 16.27 -8.57
CA LYS A 63 -3.16 17.10 -9.65
C LYS A 63 -4.64 16.79 -9.92
N LYS A 64 -5.06 15.53 -9.79
CA LYS A 64 -6.47 15.12 -9.94
C LYS A 64 -7.38 15.65 -8.82
N GLY A 65 -6.87 15.73 -7.59
CA GLY A 65 -7.61 16.25 -6.43
C GLY A 65 -7.64 17.78 -6.32
N THR A 66 -7.01 18.52 -7.24
CA THR A 66 -7.00 20.00 -7.25
C THR A 66 -8.09 20.59 -8.16
N LYS A 67 -9.32 20.08 -8.04
CA LYS A 67 -10.51 20.63 -8.72
C LYS A 67 -11.61 20.92 -7.72
#